data_AF-A0A5S4FI41-F1
#
_entry.id   AF-A0A5S4FI41-F1
#
_cell.length_a   1.000
_cell.length_b   1.000
_cell.length_c   1.000
_cell.angle_alpha   90.00
_cell.angle_beta   90.00
_cell.angle_gamma   90.00
#
_symmetry.space_group_name_H-M   'P 1'
#
loop_
_entity.id
_entity.type
_entity.pdbx_description
1 polymer ?
#
loop_
_entity_poly.entity_id
_entity_poly.type
_entity_poly.pdbx_seq_one_letter_code
_entity_poly.pdbx_strand_id
1 'polypeptide(L)'
;MLRSLVAAVLALAATVVPAESQWLPKYTALESQIGDTLYTDKSSATLAWGESYIMRSYLDVYGATQDTQWLDKLVTHADTVLANADDIDGDGYLGWSTSRYSPVELANPSFETAASDTTLPASWTRFQDSGSHIYRTTDVPSGTGTQSVRIVSDLTKWKKLRQTVASTYEGGTQHVLRGWGKRTGSTVGRVVLREGSTTICMLEYTTSTWTYKEVTCPMPAGRTFEVWLEHRSYTVSGSAYFDDVKLSAILPYIVHDGMIGIPIAEFVRLVARTPALSAYAAKAAAYRAFLENEIVPRWESSSYIGNTWAPVGTTEGLYRQSPNFDAFSHTRVSNDLPYNQALAFANLLMVLHAVNGNATYLDRATRVARWTRNDLTSSSGAYVWNYATYSTKKEDLSHGNVDLSAFLEFYRSSQVFTAADMTALKNTLLAKMWNDSTTAPAFSLYVDGTGTAANGVDYYLHSWLELTEWDPQVKALVGTKYANFTGTNSSHLITLSRLLTRE
;
A
#
# COMPACT_ATOMS: atom_id res chain seq x y z
N MET A 1 49.44 14.45 -27.92
CA MET A 1 48.98 14.60 -29.32
C MET A 1 48.53 13.23 -29.83
N LEU A 2 47.47 13.19 -30.65
CA LEU A 2 46.64 12.04 -31.09
C LEU A 2 45.62 11.54 -30.02
N ARG A 3 44.35 11.99 -30.10
CA ARG A 3 43.18 11.42 -30.85
C ARG A 3 42.71 10.11 -30.18
N SER A 4 41.47 10.03 -29.67
CA SER A 4 40.27 9.91 -30.52
C SER A 4 38.97 10.39 -29.86
N LEU A 5 38.15 11.06 -30.68
CA LEU A 5 36.70 11.25 -30.53
C LEU A 5 36.00 9.89 -30.42
N VAL A 6 34.95 9.81 -29.61
CA VAL A 6 33.63 9.33 -30.07
C VAL A 6 32.55 10.22 -29.44
N ALA A 7 31.91 11.02 -30.28
CA ALA A 7 30.61 11.61 -30.01
C ALA A 7 29.54 10.56 -30.31
N ALA A 8 28.54 10.44 -29.44
CA ALA A 8 27.25 9.87 -29.79
C ALA A 8 26.17 10.81 -29.24
N VAL A 9 25.93 11.89 -29.98
CA VAL A 9 24.65 12.60 -29.96
C VAL A 9 23.68 11.69 -30.70
N LEU A 10 22.85 10.94 -29.98
CA LEU A 10 21.59 10.45 -30.53
C LEU A 10 20.51 11.46 -30.17
N ALA A 11 20.24 12.34 -31.13
CA ALA A 11 18.93 12.96 -31.22
C ALA A 11 17.92 11.82 -31.42
N LEU A 12 17.08 11.56 -30.40
CA LEU A 12 15.89 10.74 -30.59
C LEU A 12 15.01 11.46 -31.62
N ALA A 13 14.95 10.92 -32.83
CA ALA A 13 13.88 11.24 -33.74
C ALA A 13 12.57 10.85 -33.05
N ALA A 14 11.78 11.86 -32.67
CA ALA A 14 10.47 11.67 -32.11
C ALA A 14 9.61 10.87 -33.10
N THR A 15 9.33 9.61 -32.78
CA THR A 15 8.39 8.80 -33.55
C THR A 15 7.07 8.77 -32.79
N VAL A 16 6.14 9.59 -33.26
CA VAL A 16 4.72 9.55 -32.89
C VAL A 16 4.21 8.11 -33.02
N VAL A 17 3.50 7.60 -32.01
CA VAL A 17 2.85 6.28 -32.09
C VAL A 17 1.97 6.25 -33.35
N PRO A 18 2.14 5.30 -34.28
CA PRO A 18 1.20 5.13 -35.38
C PRO A 18 -0.18 4.83 -34.81
N ALA A 19 -1.21 5.24 -35.54
CA ALA A 19 -2.63 5.20 -35.20
C ALA A 19 -3.22 3.78 -34.90
N GLU A 20 -2.42 2.77 -34.60
CA GLU A 20 -2.79 1.34 -34.54
C GLU A 20 -2.38 0.61 -33.24
N SER A 21 -1.96 1.31 -32.18
CA SER A 21 -1.81 0.63 -30.89
C SER A 21 -3.19 0.36 -30.28
N GLN A 22 -3.67 -0.89 -30.37
CA GLN A 22 -4.91 -1.33 -29.71
C GLN A 22 -4.94 -1.00 -28.20
N TRP A 23 -3.76 -0.79 -27.60
CA TRP A 23 -3.62 -0.51 -26.18
C TRP A 23 -4.03 0.92 -25.80
N LEU A 24 -3.90 1.91 -26.69
CA LEU A 24 -4.18 3.31 -26.32
C LEU A 24 -5.68 3.51 -26.10
N PRO A 25 -6.59 3.06 -27.00
CA PRO A 25 -8.02 3.07 -26.74
C PRO A 25 -8.39 2.33 -25.44
N LYS A 26 -7.81 1.16 -25.18
CA LYS A 26 -8.08 0.38 -23.95
C LYS A 26 -7.61 1.11 -22.69
N TYR A 27 -6.42 1.71 -22.74
CA TYR A 27 -5.89 2.55 -21.67
C TYR A 27 -6.84 3.72 -21.41
N THR A 28 -7.17 4.51 -22.43
CA THR A 28 -8.04 5.69 -22.28
C THR A 28 -9.44 5.33 -21.78
N ALA A 29 -9.99 4.17 -22.18
CA ALA A 29 -11.28 3.71 -21.70
C ALA A 29 -11.25 3.39 -20.20
N LEU A 30 -10.21 2.71 -19.72
CA LEU A 30 -10.06 2.44 -18.29
C LEU A 30 -9.72 3.71 -17.51
N GLU A 31 -8.82 4.53 -18.03
CA GLU A 31 -8.42 5.81 -17.42
C GLU A 31 -9.63 6.73 -17.20
N SER A 32 -10.55 6.81 -18.17
CA SER A 32 -11.79 7.60 -18.02
C SER A 32 -12.72 7.12 -16.89
N GLN A 33 -12.56 5.88 -16.44
CA GLN A 33 -13.38 5.29 -15.37
C GLN A 33 -12.74 5.47 -13.98
N ILE A 34 -11.41 5.38 -13.90
CA ILE A 34 -10.71 5.29 -12.61
C ILE A 34 -9.69 6.40 -12.36
N GLY A 35 -9.28 7.14 -13.39
CA GLY A 35 -8.21 8.15 -13.31
C GLY A 35 -8.45 9.16 -12.20
N ASP A 36 -9.67 9.70 -12.13
CA ASP A 36 -10.00 10.76 -11.17
C ASP A 36 -10.57 10.27 -9.83
N THR A 37 -10.35 9.00 -9.46
CA THR A 37 -11.08 8.38 -8.32
C THR A 37 -10.29 8.30 -7.01
N LEU A 38 -8.95 8.34 -7.06
CA LEU A 38 -8.11 7.98 -5.90
C LEU A 38 -7.28 9.13 -5.33
N TYR A 39 -6.84 10.10 -6.14
CA TYR A 39 -5.90 11.14 -5.74
C TYR A 39 -6.42 12.08 -4.62
N THR A 40 -7.73 12.15 -4.39
CA THR A 40 -8.33 12.93 -3.30
C THR A 40 -8.41 12.17 -1.97
N ASP A 41 -8.17 10.86 -1.95
CA ASP A 41 -8.13 10.06 -0.72
C ASP A 41 -6.92 10.46 0.13
N LYS A 42 -7.08 10.41 1.46
CA LYS A 42 -6.01 10.71 2.43
C LYS A 42 -5.30 9.45 2.95
N SER A 43 -5.89 8.28 2.72
CA SER A 43 -5.32 7.00 3.13
C SER A 43 -4.07 6.69 2.31
N SER A 44 -2.92 6.63 2.97
CA SER A 44 -1.65 6.26 2.34
C SER A 44 -1.74 4.91 1.61
N ALA A 45 -2.61 3.99 2.06
CA ALA A 45 -2.84 2.70 1.41
C ALA A 45 -3.47 2.86 0.02
N THR A 46 -4.48 3.74 -0.10
CA THR A 46 -5.14 4.02 -1.38
C THR A 46 -4.18 4.70 -2.33
N LEU A 47 -3.42 5.67 -1.82
CA LEU A 47 -2.45 6.41 -2.61
C LEU A 47 -1.30 5.51 -3.09
N ALA A 48 -0.73 4.69 -2.22
CA ALA A 48 0.41 3.83 -2.54
C ALA A 48 0.06 2.66 -3.48
N TRP A 49 -1.08 1.99 -3.28
CA TRP A 49 -1.47 0.78 -4.02
C TRP A 49 -2.49 1.06 -5.13
N GLY A 50 -2.72 2.34 -5.43
CA GLY A 50 -3.77 2.82 -6.32
C GLY A 50 -3.28 3.99 -7.16
N GLU A 51 -3.24 5.16 -6.54
CA GLU A 51 -2.92 6.44 -7.19
C GLU A 51 -1.49 6.46 -7.76
N SER A 52 -0.52 5.87 -7.06
CA SER A 52 0.87 5.81 -7.53
C SER A 52 0.97 5.15 -8.91
N TYR A 53 0.17 4.11 -9.17
CA TYR A 53 0.12 3.42 -10.45
C TYR A 53 -0.53 4.28 -11.53
N ILE A 54 -1.56 5.06 -11.19
CA ILE A 54 -2.21 6.01 -12.11
C ILE A 54 -1.19 7.08 -12.52
N MET A 55 -0.58 7.78 -11.55
CA MET A 55 0.43 8.81 -11.82
C MET A 55 1.61 8.26 -12.65
N ARG A 56 2.12 7.07 -12.30
CA ARG A 56 3.22 6.46 -13.06
C ARG A 56 2.80 6.07 -14.48
N SER A 57 1.55 5.65 -14.68
CA SER A 57 1.03 5.35 -16.01
C SER A 57 0.98 6.58 -16.91
N TYR A 58 0.72 7.78 -16.36
CA TYR A 58 0.76 9.03 -17.13
C TYR A 58 2.16 9.35 -17.67
N LEU A 59 3.22 9.01 -16.93
CA LEU A 59 4.59 9.12 -17.42
C LEU A 59 4.85 8.18 -18.59
N ASP A 60 4.39 6.92 -18.50
CA ASP A 60 4.52 5.93 -19.58
C ASP A 60 3.79 6.38 -20.85
N VAL A 61 2.55 6.87 -20.70
CA VAL A 61 1.73 7.31 -21.85
C VAL A 61 2.26 8.61 -22.45
N TYR A 62 2.75 9.55 -21.64
CA TYR A 62 3.51 10.69 -22.15
C TYR A 62 4.74 10.22 -22.93
N GLY A 63 5.51 9.28 -22.39
CA GLY A 63 6.69 8.71 -23.06
C GLY A 63 6.35 8.15 -24.45
N ALA A 64 5.22 7.46 -24.57
CA ALA A 64 4.76 6.91 -25.85
C ALA A 64 4.21 7.98 -26.81
N THR A 65 3.36 8.89 -26.32
CA THR A 65 2.55 9.79 -27.16
C THR A 65 3.16 11.18 -27.38
N GLN A 66 4.03 11.59 -26.46
CA GLN A 66 4.54 12.96 -26.29
C GLN A 66 3.42 14.00 -26.06
N ASP A 67 2.23 13.56 -25.65
CA ASP A 67 1.11 14.45 -25.31
C ASP A 67 1.23 14.93 -23.86
N THR A 68 1.50 16.21 -23.68
CA THR A 68 1.70 16.83 -22.37
C THR A 68 0.43 16.87 -21.51
N GLN A 69 -0.76 16.63 -22.06
CA GLN A 69 -1.99 16.55 -21.25
C GLN A 69 -1.90 15.45 -20.18
N TRP A 70 -1.15 14.38 -20.44
CA TRP A 70 -0.89 13.34 -19.42
C TRP A 70 -0.03 13.87 -18.27
N LEU A 71 0.92 14.77 -18.56
CA LEU A 71 1.72 15.43 -17.53
C LEU A 71 0.90 16.46 -16.75
N ASP A 72 -0.05 17.15 -17.39
CA ASP A 72 -0.98 18.05 -16.71
C ASP A 72 -1.88 17.30 -15.71
N LYS A 73 -2.33 16.09 -16.09
CA LYS A 73 -3.03 15.19 -15.16
C LYS A 73 -2.15 14.77 -13.99
N LEU A 74 -0.93 14.31 -14.26
CA LEU A 74 0.02 13.98 -13.20
C LEU A 74 0.24 15.16 -12.25
N VAL A 75 0.42 16.37 -12.75
CA VAL A 75 0.57 17.58 -11.93
C VAL A 75 -0.65 17.80 -11.03
N THR A 76 -1.86 17.69 -11.59
CA THR A 76 -3.12 17.84 -10.82
C THR A 76 -3.21 16.83 -9.67
N HIS A 77 -2.85 15.58 -9.95
CA HIS A 77 -2.91 14.50 -8.97
C HIS A 77 -1.82 14.68 -7.90
N ALA A 78 -0.57 14.93 -8.32
CA ALA A 78 0.55 15.15 -7.42
C ALA A 78 0.32 16.37 -6.50
N ASP A 79 -0.19 17.49 -7.04
CA ASP A 79 -0.55 18.67 -6.24
C ASP A 79 -1.56 18.31 -5.14
N THR A 80 -2.58 17.53 -5.47
CA THR A 80 -3.63 17.13 -4.52
C THR A 80 -3.10 16.14 -3.49
N VAL A 81 -2.31 15.16 -3.92
CA VAL A 81 -1.67 14.17 -3.04
C VAL A 81 -0.75 14.85 -2.04
N LEU A 82 0.07 15.82 -2.48
CA LEU A 82 0.93 16.61 -1.60
C LEU A 82 0.11 17.50 -0.65
N ALA A 83 -0.98 18.10 -1.13
CA ALA A 83 -1.86 18.91 -0.28
C ALA A 83 -2.61 18.08 0.78
N ASN A 84 -2.75 16.77 0.56
CA ASN A 84 -3.32 15.82 1.51
C ASN A 84 -2.31 15.30 2.54
N ALA A 85 -1.01 15.56 2.37
CA ALA A 85 -0.02 15.18 3.35
C ALA A 85 -0.23 15.95 4.66
N ASP A 86 -0.10 15.27 5.79
CA ASP A 86 -0.30 15.83 7.12
C ASP A 86 0.85 15.47 8.06
N ASP A 87 0.90 16.21 9.18
CA ASP A 87 1.74 15.91 10.34
C ASP A 87 0.81 15.40 11.46
N ILE A 88 0.23 14.22 11.24
CA ILE A 88 -0.79 13.65 12.14
C ILE A 88 -0.21 13.24 13.51
N ASP A 89 1.10 13.03 13.57
CA ASP A 89 1.84 12.56 14.73
C ASP A 89 2.65 13.69 15.43
N GLY A 90 2.72 14.88 14.82
CA GLY A 90 3.32 16.08 15.40
C GLY A 90 4.84 16.04 15.42
N ASP A 91 5.47 15.27 14.52
CA ASP A 91 6.91 15.10 14.43
C ASP A 91 7.63 16.20 13.63
N GLY A 92 6.85 17.10 13.02
CA GLY A 92 7.34 18.23 12.23
C GLY A 92 7.62 17.92 10.77
N TYR A 93 7.36 16.68 10.30
CA TYR A 93 7.45 16.28 8.91
C TYR A 93 6.06 15.96 8.36
N LEU A 94 5.80 16.41 7.13
CA LEU A 94 4.60 15.99 6.42
C LEU A 94 4.76 14.58 5.84
N GLY A 95 3.66 13.84 5.75
CA GLY A 95 3.59 12.61 4.97
C GLY A 95 2.20 12.02 4.91
N TRP A 96 2.09 10.72 4.67
CA TRP A 96 0.80 10.03 4.56
C TRP A 96 0.70 8.86 5.53
N SER A 97 -0.50 8.62 6.03
CA SER A 97 -0.77 7.59 7.03
C SER A 97 -2.07 6.83 6.75
N THR A 98 -2.26 5.68 7.40
CA THR A 98 -3.49 4.89 7.30
C THR A 98 -3.68 4.02 8.53
N SER A 99 -4.92 3.64 8.85
CA SER A 99 -5.24 2.63 9.88
C SER A 99 -5.51 1.25 9.30
N ARG A 100 -5.42 1.09 7.97
CA ARG A 100 -5.83 -0.13 7.25
C ARG A 100 -4.98 -1.35 7.63
N TYR A 101 -3.68 -1.14 7.84
CA TYR A 101 -2.71 -2.18 8.16
C TYR A 101 -2.24 -2.12 9.61
N SER A 102 -2.75 -1.16 10.38
CA SER A 102 -2.33 -0.95 11.76
C SER A 102 -2.92 -2.03 12.66
N PRO A 103 -2.23 -2.40 13.74
CA PRO A 103 -2.76 -3.34 14.72
C PRO A 103 -4.16 -2.95 15.21
N VAL A 104 -4.92 -3.97 15.61
CA VAL A 104 -6.25 -3.76 16.22
C VAL A 104 -6.08 -3.78 17.73
N GLU A 105 -6.48 -2.70 18.38
CA GLU A 105 -6.34 -2.47 19.83
C GLU A 105 -7.37 -3.23 20.68
N LEU A 106 -8.31 -3.92 20.02
CA LEU A 106 -9.36 -4.72 20.63
C LEU A 106 -9.09 -6.20 20.39
N ALA A 107 -9.18 -7.00 21.44
CA ALA A 107 -9.19 -8.45 21.35
C ALA A 107 -10.56 -8.95 20.86
N ASN A 108 -10.54 -10.00 20.04
CA ASN A 108 -11.74 -10.63 19.49
C ASN A 108 -12.74 -9.61 18.88
N PRO A 109 -12.29 -8.73 17.97
CA PRO A 109 -13.10 -7.64 17.41
C PRO A 109 -14.28 -8.15 16.55
N SER A 110 -14.16 -9.37 16.00
CA SER A 110 -15.18 -10.05 15.20
C SER A 110 -16.04 -11.02 16.01
N PHE A 111 -15.85 -11.10 17.34
CA PHE A 111 -16.69 -11.89 18.24
C PHE A 111 -16.73 -13.42 18.02
N GLU A 112 -15.90 -13.96 17.12
CA GLU A 112 -15.86 -15.37 16.71
C GLU A 112 -15.49 -16.33 17.84
N THR A 113 -14.65 -15.88 18.77
CA THR A 113 -14.23 -16.69 19.93
C THR A 113 -15.15 -16.46 21.12
N ALA A 114 -15.67 -17.53 21.71
CA ALA A 114 -16.51 -17.44 22.91
C ALA A 114 -15.66 -17.46 24.19
N ALA A 115 -16.17 -16.83 25.26
CA ALA A 115 -15.65 -17.03 26.60
C ALA A 115 -16.07 -18.40 27.15
N SER A 116 -15.76 -18.69 28.42
CA SER A 116 -16.28 -19.88 29.11
C SER A 116 -17.82 -19.91 29.11
N ASP A 117 -18.46 -18.75 29.20
CA ASP A 117 -19.86 -18.59 28.79
C ASP A 117 -19.91 -18.48 27.26
N THR A 118 -20.49 -19.49 26.62
CA THR A 118 -20.54 -19.62 25.16
C THR A 118 -21.35 -18.52 24.47
N THR A 119 -22.20 -17.81 25.22
CA THR A 119 -22.99 -16.69 24.71
C THR A 119 -22.23 -15.36 24.74
N LEU A 120 -21.12 -15.27 25.49
CA LEU A 120 -20.30 -14.08 25.63
C LEU A 120 -19.09 -14.17 24.68
N PRO A 121 -18.78 -13.14 23.88
CA PRO A 121 -17.50 -13.12 23.17
C PRO A 121 -16.33 -13.03 24.15
N ALA A 122 -15.28 -13.82 23.93
CA ALA A 122 -14.05 -13.77 24.72
C ALA A 122 -13.49 -12.35 24.76
N SER A 123 -12.91 -11.96 25.91
CA SER A 123 -12.33 -10.63 26.19
C SER A 123 -13.31 -9.46 26.28
N TRP A 124 -14.62 -9.70 26.14
CA TRP A 124 -15.65 -8.69 26.35
C TRP A 124 -16.40 -8.90 27.67
N THR A 125 -16.86 -7.82 28.28
CA THR A 125 -17.56 -7.82 29.58
C THR A 125 -18.96 -7.24 29.45
N ARG A 126 -19.97 -7.94 30.00
CA ARG A 126 -21.34 -7.43 30.10
C ARG A 126 -21.46 -6.37 31.19
N PHE A 127 -22.30 -5.39 30.93
CA PHE A 127 -22.73 -4.40 31.91
C PHE A 127 -24.23 -4.56 32.16
N GLN A 128 -24.59 -4.82 33.43
CA GLN A 128 -25.97 -5.00 33.91
C GLN A 128 -26.77 -6.12 33.21
N ASP A 129 -26.09 -7.16 32.72
CA ASP A 129 -26.73 -8.34 32.09
C ASP A 129 -26.03 -9.65 32.50
N SER A 130 -26.80 -10.73 32.52
CA SER A 130 -26.31 -12.09 32.83
C SER A 130 -26.33 -13.05 31.63
N GLY A 131 -26.54 -12.54 30.41
CA GLY A 131 -26.54 -13.32 29.16
C GLY A 131 -27.90 -13.45 28.48
N SER A 132 -28.98 -12.97 29.09
CA SER A 132 -30.32 -13.02 28.49
C SER A 132 -30.57 -11.92 27.45
N HIS A 133 -29.83 -10.81 27.51
CA HIS A 133 -30.01 -9.68 26.58
C HIS A 133 -28.76 -9.37 25.76
N ILE A 134 -27.59 -9.86 26.17
CA ILE A 134 -26.33 -9.64 25.46
C ILE A 134 -25.72 -10.98 25.12
N TYR A 135 -25.78 -11.37 23.85
CA TYR A 135 -25.29 -12.67 23.40
C TYR A 135 -24.79 -12.66 21.96
N ARG A 136 -23.89 -13.61 21.67
CA ARG A 136 -23.43 -13.93 20.32
C ARG A 136 -24.57 -14.49 19.47
N THR A 137 -24.58 -14.16 18.19
CA THR A 137 -25.58 -14.62 17.23
C THR A 137 -24.97 -14.86 15.85
N THR A 138 -25.63 -15.70 15.04
CA THR A 138 -25.21 -16.01 13.66
C THR A 138 -25.80 -15.05 12.62
N ASP A 139 -26.53 -14.02 13.06
CA ASP A 139 -26.92 -12.91 12.19
C ASP A 139 -25.70 -12.01 11.98
N VAL A 140 -25.08 -12.11 10.82
CA VAL A 140 -23.81 -11.43 10.48
C VAL A 140 -23.93 -10.62 9.19
N PRO A 141 -23.13 -9.56 9.00
CA PRO A 141 -22.94 -8.94 7.70
C PRO A 141 -22.40 -9.93 6.66
N SER A 142 -22.65 -9.65 5.39
CA SER A 142 -22.10 -10.48 4.31
C SER A 142 -20.58 -10.30 4.23
N GLY A 143 -19.85 -11.40 4.10
CA GLY A 143 -18.39 -11.39 3.95
C GLY A 143 -17.60 -11.23 5.26
N THR A 144 -18.26 -11.26 6.42
CA THR A 144 -17.59 -11.37 7.72
C THR A 144 -17.59 -12.81 8.23
N GLY A 145 -17.24 -13.02 9.50
CA GLY A 145 -17.19 -14.34 10.12
C GLY A 145 -18.57 -14.96 10.36
N THR A 146 -18.68 -15.79 11.38
CA THR A 146 -19.89 -16.56 11.69
C THR A 146 -20.66 -16.03 12.89
N GLN A 147 -20.09 -15.07 13.62
CA GLN A 147 -20.64 -14.53 14.85
C GLN A 147 -20.69 -13.01 14.82
N SER A 148 -21.77 -12.46 15.37
CA SER A 148 -21.85 -11.07 15.77
C SER A 148 -22.37 -10.99 17.20
N VAL A 149 -22.48 -9.77 17.75
CA VAL A 149 -23.12 -9.55 19.04
C VAL A 149 -24.48 -8.88 18.86
N ARG A 150 -25.47 -9.36 19.60
CA ARG A 150 -26.77 -8.72 19.77
C ARG A 150 -26.93 -8.19 21.19
N ILE A 151 -27.42 -6.96 21.30
CA ILE A 151 -27.79 -6.28 22.56
C ILE A 151 -29.27 -5.94 22.50
N VAL A 152 -30.07 -6.61 23.31
CA VAL A 152 -31.52 -6.42 23.43
C VAL A 152 -31.82 -5.41 24.53
N SER A 153 -32.70 -4.47 24.27
CA SER A 153 -33.21 -3.58 25.32
C SER A 153 -34.20 -4.35 26.21
N ASP A 154 -34.00 -4.31 27.52
CA ASP A 154 -34.88 -4.94 28.51
C ASP A 154 -35.98 -3.99 29.03
N LEU A 155 -36.06 -2.78 28.49
CA LEU A 155 -37.00 -1.72 28.89
C LEU A 155 -36.82 -1.14 30.30
N THR A 156 -35.87 -1.64 31.10
CA THR A 156 -35.76 -1.29 32.53
C THR A 156 -34.38 -0.80 32.95
N LYS A 157 -33.30 -1.34 32.37
CA LYS A 157 -31.92 -1.03 32.71
C LYS A 157 -31.06 -0.97 31.45
N TRP A 158 -29.91 -0.33 31.56
CA TRP A 158 -28.93 -0.38 30.48
C TRP A 158 -28.43 -1.81 30.26
N LYS A 159 -28.26 -2.17 28.99
CA LYS A 159 -27.59 -3.40 28.55
C LYS A 159 -26.47 -2.98 27.62
N LYS A 160 -25.22 -3.24 28.02
CA LYS A 160 -24.04 -2.82 27.27
C LYS A 160 -22.97 -3.89 27.31
N LEU A 161 -22.17 -3.97 26.26
CA LEU A 161 -20.96 -4.77 26.20
C LEU A 161 -19.76 -3.84 26.15
N ARG A 162 -18.68 -4.15 26.85
CA ARG A 162 -17.47 -3.31 26.86
C ARG A 162 -16.19 -4.11 26.81
N GLN A 163 -15.14 -3.46 26.35
CA GLN A 163 -13.76 -3.94 26.46
C GLN A 163 -12.84 -2.75 26.80
N THR A 164 -11.95 -2.95 27.76
CA THR A 164 -10.85 -2.02 28.04
C THR A 164 -9.82 -2.14 26.93
N VAL A 165 -9.42 -1.00 26.35
CA VAL A 165 -8.33 -0.96 25.37
C VAL A 165 -7.02 -1.37 26.05
N ALA A 166 -6.22 -2.21 25.41
CA ALA A 166 -4.96 -2.68 25.97
C ALA A 166 -4.06 -1.49 26.35
N SER A 167 -3.36 -1.53 27.49
CA SER A 167 -2.52 -0.40 27.92
C SER A 167 -1.31 -0.13 27.03
N THR A 168 -1.04 -1.04 26.07
CA THR A 168 0.04 -0.96 25.09
C THR A 168 -0.39 -0.33 23.77
N TYR A 169 -1.57 0.28 23.69
CA TYR A 169 -2.02 0.99 22.49
C TYR A 169 -1.06 2.13 22.13
N GLU A 170 -0.97 2.45 20.84
CA GLU A 170 -0.10 3.52 20.34
C GLU A 170 -0.76 4.89 20.54
N GLY A 171 -0.58 5.49 21.72
CA GLY A 171 -1.16 6.80 22.03
C GLY A 171 -0.35 7.98 21.50
N GLY A 172 -1.00 9.13 21.34
CA GLY A 172 -0.36 10.34 20.78
C GLY A 172 -0.63 10.55 19.29
N THR A 173 -1.30 9.59 18.65
CA THR A 173 -1.85 9.71 17.28
C THR A 173 -3.39 9.59 17.27
N GLN A 174 -3.98 9.90 16.12
CA GLN A 174 -5.39 9.64 15.85
C GLN A 174 -5.64 8.14 15.64
N HIS A 175 -6.81 7.66 16.04
CA HIS A 175 -7.26 6.28 15.80
C HIS A 175 -8.54 6.27 14.98
N VAL A 176 -8.81 5.16 14.29
CA VAL A 176 -10.08 4.92 13.61
C VAL A 176 -10.88 3.89 14.39
N LEU A 177 -12.02 4.32 14.94
CA LEU A 177 -13.05 3.43 15.44
C LEU A 177 -13.95 3.04 14.28
N ARG A 178 -14.06 1.75 13.99
CA ARG A 178 -14.83 1.22 12.86
C ARG A 178 -15.57 -0.06 13.20
N GLY A 179 -16.61 -0.37 12.43
CA GLY A 179 -17.30 -1.65 12.54
C GLY A 179 -18.61 -1.67 11.78
N TRP A 180 -19.26 -2.83 11.83
CA TRP A 180 -20.60 -3.03 11.31
C TRP A 180 -21.63 -2.86 12.41
N GLY A 181 -22.80 -2.34 12.05
CA GLY A 181 -23.94 -2.34 12.95
C GLY A 181 -25.29 -2.23 12.25
N LYS A 182 -26.33 -2.64 12.98
CA LYS A 182 -27.74 -2.47 12.60
C LYS A 182 -28.64 -2.48 13.84
N ARG A 183 -29.93 -2.23 13.64
CA ARG A 183 -30.95 -2.29 14.69
C ARG A 183 -32.19 -3.10 14.29
N THR A 184 -32.98 -3.47 15.29
CA THR A 184 -34.38 -3.88 15.16
C THR A 184 -35.25 -3.07 16.11
N GLY A 185 -36.54 -2.92 15.83
CA GLY A 185 -37.43 -2.11 16.68
C GLY A 185 -37.03 -0.64 16.69
N SER A 186 -37.18 0.04 17.82
CA SER A 186 -36.94 1.48 17.99
C SER A 186 -35.60 1.84 18.62
N THR A 187 -34.74 0.85 18.94
CA THR A 187 -33.39 1.09 19.48
C THR A 187 -32.50 1.78 18.45
N VAL A 188 -31.47 2.51 18.88
CA VAL A 188 -30.38 2.98 18.02
C VAL A 188 -29.10 2.41 18.58
N GLY A 189 -28.35 1.64 17.77
CA GLY A 189 -27.08 1.05 18.20
C GLY A 189 -25.96 2.08 18.24
N ARG A 190 -25.03 1.95 19.18
CA ARG A 190 -23.85 2.79 19.29
C ARG A 190 -22.59 1.97 19.60
N VAL A 191 -21.51 2.31 18.92
CA VAL A 191 -20.14 1.93 19.31
C VAL A 191 -19.46 3.21 19.79
N VAL A 192 -18.98 3.22 21.03
CA VAL A 192 -18.52 4.44 21.71
C VAL A 192 -17.13 4.20 22.29
N LEU A 193 -16.17 5.05 21.95
CA LEU A 193 -14.90 5.13 22.67
C LEU A 193 -15.06 6.11 23.84
N ARG A 194 -14.65 5.69 25.04
CA ARG A 194 -14.74 6.51 26.26
C ARG A 194 -13.41 6.62 26.99
N GLU A 195 -13.17 7.78 27.58
CA GLU A 195 -12.20 8.00 28.66
C GLU A 195 -13.00 8.27 29.95
N GLY A 196 -13.06 7.29 30.85
CA GLY A 196 -13.98 7.36 32.00
C GLY A 196 -15.44 7.51 31.55
N SER A 197 -16.11 8.59 31.96
CA SER A 197 -17.48 8.91 31.55
C SER A 197 -17.56 9.74 30.27
N THR A 198 -16.44 10.27 29.77
CA THR A 198 -16.39 11.16 28.62
C THR A 198 -16.41 10.33 27.34
N THR A 199 -17.33 10.65 26.42
CA THR A 199 -17.28 10.12 25.05
C THR A 199 -16.24 10.88 24.25
N ILE A 200 -15.34 10.14 23.61
CA ILE A 200 -14.32 10.69 22.71
C ILE A 200 -14.84 10.75 21.27
N CYS A 201 -15.39 9.63 20.80
CA CYS A 201 -15.98 9.49 19.47
C CYS A 201 -17.04 8.38 19.50
N MET A 202 -17.92 8.33 18.50
CA MET A 202 -18.91 7.26 18.40
C MET A 202 -19.40 7.01 16.97
N LEU A 203 -19.91 5.81 16.76
CA LEU A 203 -20.68 5.40 15.58
C LEU A 203 -22.14 5.19 15.99
N GLU A 204 -23.10 5.72 15.24
CA GLU A 204 -24.54 5.47 15.47
C GLU A 204 -25.15 4.65 14.32
N TYR A 205 -25.94 3.63 14.66
CA TYR A 205 -26.61 2.75 13.70
C TYR A 205 -28.13 2.85 13.84
N THR A 206 -28.74 3.40 12.81
CA THR A 206 -30.18 3.70 12.74
C THR A 206 -30.90 2.90 11.65
N THR A 207 -30.20 2.00 10.96
CA THR A 207 -30.69 1.17 9.85
C THR A 207 -30.97 -0.26 10.30
N SER A 208 -31.92 -0.92 9.66
CA SER A 208 -32.22 -2.35 9.90
C SER A 208 -31.34 -3.30 9.09
N THR A 209 -30.55 -2.76 8.17
CA THR A 209 -29.56 -3.49 7.38
C THR A 209 -28.17 -3.24 7.96
N TRP A 210 -27.32 -4.26 7.89
CA TRP A 210 -25.92 -4.12 8.27
C TRP A 210 -25.26 -2.99 7.49
N THR A 211 -24.68 -2.04 8.20
CA THR A 211 -23.99 -0.87 7.63
C THR A 211 -22.61 -0.77 8.27
N TYR A 212 -21.57 -0.63 7.46
CA TYR A 212 -20.23 -0.34 7.95
C TYR A 212 -20.09 1.17 8.18
N LYS A 213 -19.47 1.55 9.30
CA LYS A 213 -19.14 2.95 9.59
C LYS A 213 -17.77 3.04 10.25
N GLU A 214 -17.15 4.19 10.12
CA GLU A 214 -15.91 4.54 10.80
C GLU A 214 -15.87 6.02 11.19
N VAL A 215 -15.06 6.34 12.19
CA VAL A 215 -14.84 7.70 12.69
C VAL A 215 -13.43 7.80 13.28
N THR A 216 -12.79 8.94 13.05
CA THR A 216 -11.48 9.25 13.63
C THR A 216 -11.64 9.76 15.07
N CYS A 217 -10.75 9.32 15.96
CA CYS A 217 -10.81 9.51 17.40
C CYS A 217 -9.45 9.95 17.94
N PRO A 218 -9.37 11.05 18.70
CA PRO A 218 -8.13 11.44 19.36
C PRO A 218 -7.86 10.53 20.57
N MET A 219 -6.66 9.94 20.65
CA MET A 219 -6.26 9.10 21.79
C MET A 219 -4.88 9.51 22.32
N PRO A 220 -4.81 10.47 23.26
CA PRO A 220 -3.56 10.87 23.90
C PRO A 220 -2.88 9.70 24.62
N ALA A 221 -1.55 9.68 24.64
CA ALA A 221 -0.76 8.67 25.32
C ALA A 221 -1.00 8.64 26.85
N GLY A 222 -0.82 7.46 27.44
CA GLY A 222 -0.87 7.25 28.90
C GLY A 222 -2.27 7.36 29.52
N ARG A 223 -3.33 7.40 28.69
CA ARG A 223 -4.73 7.40 29.14
C ARG A 223 -5.34 6.01 29.13
N THR A 224 -6.47 5.84 29.80
CA THR A 224 -7.23 4.59 29.80
C THR A 224 -8.53 4.76 29.04
N PHE A 225 -8.74 3.90 28.05
CA PHE A 225 -9.93 3.93 27.21
C PHE A 225 -10.73 2.63 27.30
N GLU A 226 -12.03 2.74 27.07
CA GLU A 226 -12.93 1.61 26.89
C GLU A 226 -13.75 1.79 25.61
N VAL A 227 -13.93 0.70 24.87
CA VAL A 227 -14.91 0.64 23.77
C VAL A 227 -16.18 -0.01 24.30
N TRP A 228 -17.30 0.68 24.09
CA TRP A 228 -18.63 0.28 24.54
C TRP A 228 -19.56 0.05 23.35
N LEU A 229 -20.21 -1.10 23.33
CA LEU A 229 -21.34 -1.42 22.47
C LEU A 229 -22.62 -1.23 23.28
N GLU A 230 -23.51 -0.35 22.83
CA GLU A 230 -24.72 0.00 23.56
C GLU A 230 -25.87 0.39 22.63
N HIS A 231 -27.06 0.59 23.19
CA HIS A 231 -28.14 1.31 22.51
C HIS A 231 -28.30 2.72 23.10
N ARG A 232 -28.86 3.67 22.33
CA ARG A 232 -29.07 5.06 22.75
C ARG A 232 -30.08 5.24 23.89
N SER A 233 -31.04 4.33 24.02
CA SER A 233 -32.01 4.31 25.11
C SER A 233 -32.39 2.87 25.45
N TYR A 234 -32.43 2.54 26.74
CA TYR A 234 -32.98 1.28 27.22
C TYR A 234 -34.51 1.32 27.38
N THR A 235 -35.17 2.46 27.23
CA THR A 235 -36.63 2.57 27.45
C THR A 235 -37.45 2.26 26.19
N VAL A 236 -36.79 1.86 25.09
CA VAL A 236 -37.42 1.55 23.81
C VAL A 236 -37.21 0.09 23.46
N SER A 237 -38.20 -0.53 22.81
CA SER A 237 -38.12 -1.94 22.41
C SER A 237 -37.23 -2.11 21.17
N GLY A 238 -36.47 -3.19 21.11
CA GLY A 238 -35.61 -3.49 19.98
C GLY A 238 -34.28 -4.11 20.37
N SER A 239 -33.38 -4.20 19.40
CA SER A 239 -32.01 -4.68 19.60
C SER A 239 -31.03 -3.88 18.75
N ALA A 240 -29.79 -3.80 19.20
CA ALA A 240 -28.65 -3.36 18.40
C ALA A 240 -27.76 -4.56 18.11
N TYR A 241 -27.18 -4.60 16.92
CA TYR A 241 -26.25 -5.64 16.49
C TYR A 241 -24.94 -5.01 16.06
N PHE A 242 -23.83 -5.69 16.34
CA PHE A 242 -22.50 -5.22 16.03
C PHE A 242 -21.63 -6.39 15.57
N ASP A 243 -20.80 -6.14 14.56
CA ASP A 243 -19.78 -7.08 14.11
C ASP A 243 -18.49 -6.32 13.73
N ASP A 244 -17.36 -7.00 13.80
CA ASP A 244 -16.07 -6.53 13.28
C ASP A 244 -15.64 -5.15 13.83
N VAL A 245 -15.90 -4.93 15.13
CA VAL A 245 -15.62 -3.66 15.82
C VAL A 245 -14.13 -3.54 16.10
N LYS A 246 -13.47 -2.60 15.42
CA LYS A 246 -12.02 -2.41 15.45
C LYS A 246 -11.69 -0.99 15.87
N LEU A 247 -10.58 -0.86 16.58
CA LEU A 247 -9.93 0.39 16.90
C LEU A 247 -8.47 0.23 16.51
N SER A 248 -7.94 1.13 15.69
CA SER A 248 -6.57 1.06 15.18
C SER A 248 -5.99 2.46 15.08
N ALA A 249 -4.73 2.64 15.47
CA ALA A 249 -3.99 3.87 15.23
C ALA A 249 -3.91 4.19 13.72
N ILE A 250 -3.75 5.47 13.38
CA ILE A 250 -3.39 5.92 12.03
C ILE A 250 -1.86 6.05 12.02
N LEU A 251 -1.19 5.19 11.25
CA LEU A 251 0.27 5.08 11.25
C LEU A 251 0.86 5.31 9.85
N PRO A 252 2.09 5.86 9.78
CA PRO A 252 2.84 5.95 8.53
C PRO A 252 3.51 4.63 8.17
N TYR A 253 3.77 4.42 6.88
CA TYR A 253 4.46 3.24 6.37
C TYR A 253 5.45 3.63 5.28
N ILE A 254 6.71 3.23 5.43
CA ILE A 254 7.81 3.66 4.53
C ILE A 254 7.60 3.20 3.10
N VAL A 255 6.98 2.02 2.94
CA VAL A 255 6.60 1.51 1.62
C VAL A 255 5.57 2.41 0.94
N HIS A 256 4.63 2.99 1.68
CA HIS A 256 3.63 3.87 1.09
C HIS A 256 4.25 5.17 0.63
N ASP A 257 5.07 5.80 1.47
CA ASP A 257 5.81 7.02 1.11
C ASP A 257 6.74 6.78 -0.09
N GLY A 258 7.41 5.62 -0.14
CA GLY A 258 8.19 5.18 -1.30
C GLY A 258 7.34 5.06 -2.56
N MET A 259 6.25 4.29 -2.51
CA MET A 259 5.37 4.06 -3.65
C MET A 259 4.71 5.34 -4.17
N ILE A 260 4.26 6.23 -3.28
CA ILE A 260 3.67 7.53 -3.65
C ILE A 260 4.75 8.45 -4.24
N GLY A 261 5.93 8.49 -3.63
CA GLY A 261 7.03 9.38 -4.02
C GLY A 261 7.68 9.01 -5.35
N ILE A 262 7.77 7.72 -5.72
CA ILE A 262 8.43 7.27 -6.96
C ILE A 262 7.90 7.99 -8.22
N PRO A 263 6.60 7.96 -8.58
CA PRO A 263 6.13 8.64 -9.79
C PRO A 263 6.35 10.15 -9.75
N ILE A 264 6.29 10.76 -8.58
CA ILE A 264 6.57 12.19 -8.39
C ILE A 264 8.05 12.48 -8.66
N ALA A 265 8.96 11.66 -8.11
CA ALA A 265 10.40 11.78 -8.33
C ALA A 265 10.77 11.47 -9.80
N GLU A 266 10.10 10.52 -10.44
CA GLU A 266 10.29 10.20 -11.86
C GLU A 266 9.84 11.36 -12.76
N PHE A 267 8.74 12.04 -12.42
CA PHE A 267 8.34 13.28 -13.09
C PHE A 267 9.41 14.37 -12.94
N VAL A 268 9.94 14.57 -11.73
CA VAL A 268 11.05 15.52 -11.51
C VAL A 268 12.24 15.18 -12.40
N ARG A 269 12.62 13.90 -12.45
CA ARG A 269 13.71 13.40 -13.29
C ARG A 269 13.46 13.62 -14.78
N LEU A 270 12.23 13.38 -15.24
CA LEU A 270 11.82 13.58 -16.63
C LEU A 270 11.95 15.06 -17.03
N VAL A 271 11.43 15.97 -16.22
CA VAL A 271 11.51 17.42 -16.46
C VAL A 271 12.96 17.90 -16.47
N ALA A 272 13.78 17.43 -15.52
CA ALA A 272 15.19 17.80 -15.43
C ALA A 272 16.01 17.37 -16.66
N ARG A 273 15.64 16.26 -17.32
CA ARG A 273 16.35 15.70 -18.48
C ARG A 273 15.78 16.17 -19.82
N THR A 274 14.65 16.87 -19.83
CA THR A 274 13.92 17.20 -21.06
C THR A 274 13.71 18.72 -21.17
N PRO A 275 14.59 19.47 -21.86
CA PRO A 275 14.48 20.92 -21.97
C PRO A 275 13.13 21.44 -22.50
N ALA A 276 12.46 20.66 -23.35
CA ALA A 276 11.13 20.98 -23.86
C ALA A 276 10.04 21.04 -22.76
N LEU A 277 10.26 20.41 -21.60
CA LEU A 277 9.35 20.39 -20.46
C LEU A 277 9.62 21.51 -19.45
N SER A 278 10.34 22.57 -19.84
CA SER A 278 10.67 23.71 -18.97
C SER A 278 9.44 24.40 -18.34
N ALA A 279 8.26 24.29 -18.95
CA ALA A 279 7.00 24.77 -18.37
C ALA A 279 6.67 24.11 -17.01
N TYR A 280 7.13 22.88 -16.77
CA TYR A 280 6.92 22.13 -15.54
C TYR A 280 8.03 22.34 -14.49
N ALA A 281 9.07 23.12 -14.80
CA ALA A 281 10.26 23.22 -13.95
C ALA A 281 9.94 23.70 -12.52
N ALA A 282 9.02 24.66 -12.37
CA ALA A 282 8.60 25.16 -11.06
C ALA A 282 7.89 24.07 -10.23
N LYS A 283 7.01 23.27 -10.85
CA LYS A 283 6.34 22.15 -10.19
C LYS A 283 7.33 21.06 -9.81
N ALA A 284 8.21 20.68 -10.72
CA ALA A 284 9.26 19.70 -10.45
C ALA A 284 10.17 20.14 -9.28
N ALA A 285 10.54 21.42 -9.22
CA ALA A 285 11.33 21.94 -8.10
C ALA A 285 10.58 21.86 -6.76
N ALA A 286 9.29 22.21 -6.73
CA ALA A 286 8.47 22.12 -5.53
C ALA A 286 8.29 20.67 -5.05
N TYR A 287 8.02 19.74 -5.98
CA TYR A 287 7.87 18.32 -5.67
C TYR A 287 9.16 17.70 -5.13
N ARG A 288 10.30 18.03 -5.75
CA ARG A 288 11.61 17.62 -5.25
C ARG A 288 11.85 18.14 -3.84
N ALA A 289 11.58 19.42 -3.58
CA ALA A 289 11.77 20.02 -2.27
C ALA A 289 10.90 19.31 -1.21
N PHE A 290 9.64 19.00 -1.53
CA PHE A 290 8.76 18.25 -0.62
C PHE A 290 9.33 16.86 -0.30
N LEU A 291 9.75 16.09 -1.31
CA LEU A 291 10.33 14.76 -1.10
C LEU A 291 11.62 14.81 -0.27
N GLU A 292 12.50 15.81 -0.52
CA GLU A 292 13.80 15.94 0.15
C GLU A 292 13.71 16.52 1.56
N ASN A 293 12.72 17.37 1.85
CA ASN A 293 12.59 18.06 3.13
C ASN A 293 11.59 17.40 4.08
N GLU A 294 10.56 16.74 3.55
CA GLU A 294 9.49 16.14 4.34
C GLU A 294 9.65 14.61 4.37
N ILE A 295 9.57 13.98 3.19
CA ILE A 295 9.42 12.51 3.11
C ILE A 295 10.69 11.76 3.48
N VAL A 296 11.83 12.10 2.88
CA VAL A 296 13.08 11.37 3.12
C VAL A 296 13.57 11.48 4.58
N PRO A 297 13.73 12.69 5.15
CA PRO A 297 14.28 12.84 6.50
C PRO A 297 13.36 12.27 7.58
N ARG A 298 12.04 12.24 7.37
CA ARG A 298 11.06 11.65 8.29
C ARG A 298 11.43 10.22 8.72
N TRP A 299 11.95 9.40 7.82
CA TRP A 299 12.28 8.00 8.12
C TRP A 299 13.62 7.78 8.85
N GLU A 300 14.47 8.81 8.95
CA GLU A 300 15.76 8.73 9.66
C GLU A 300 15.86 9.71 10.85
N SER A 301 14.98 10.71 10.94
CA SER A 301 15.09 11.85 11.87
C SER A 301 13.81 12.23 12.61
N SER A 302 12.66 11.61 12.30
CA SER A 302 11.40 11.86 13.02
C SER A 302 11.52 11.53 14.52
N SER A 303 10.96 12.39 15.37
CA SER A 303 10.82 12.09 16.80
C SER A 303 9.74 11.05 17.10
N TYR A 304 8.74 10.90 16.23
CA TYR A 304 7.66 9.95 16.38
C TYR A 304 8.04 8.57 15.81
N ILE A 305 8.48 8.50 14.55
CA ILE A 305 8.91 7.25 13.90
C ILE A 305 10.28 6.81 14.40
N GLY A 306 11.20 7.73 14.68
CA GLY A 306 12.58 7.41 15.00
C GLY A 306 13.41 7.01 13.78
N ASN A 307 14.68 6.65 14.02
CA ASN A 307 15.59 6.27 12.93
C ASN A 307 15.39 4.82 12.51
N THR A 308 14.81 4.64 11.32
CA THR A 308 14.53 3.32 10.72
C THR A 308 15.68 2.79 9.87
N TRP A 309 16.72 3.57 9.59
CA TRP A 309 17.89 3.11 8.88
C TRP A 309 18.82 2.29 9.78
N ALA A 310 19.29 1.14 9.30
CA ALA A 310 20.29 0.33 9.97
C ALA A 310 21.35 -0.21 9.00
N PRO A 311 22.65 0.03 9.24
CA PRO A 311 23.71 -0.63 8.48
C PRO A 311 23.76 -2.13 8.83
N VAL A 312 24.06 -2.96 7.82
CA VAL A 312 24.32 -4.39 7.99
C VAL A 312 25.75 -4.63 7.51
N GLY A 313 26.67 -4.82 8.44
CA GLY A 313 28.10 -4.87 8.11
C GLY A 313 28.60 -3.59 7.41
N THR A 314 29.61 -3.73 6.54
CA THR A 314 30.28 -2.59 5.90
C THR A 314 29.67 -2.22 4.54
N THR A 315 29.03 -3.15 3.85
CA THR A 315 28.54 -2.99 2.47
C THR A 315 27.03 -3.12 2.34
N GLU A 316 26.31 -3.50 3.38
CA GLU A 316 24.85 -3.66 3.33
C GLU A 316 24.18 -2.74 4.34
N GLY A 317 22.85 -2.71 4.28
CA GLY A 317 22.00 -1.89 5.11
C GLY A 317 20.55 -2.10 4.74
N LEU A 318 19.65 -1.81 5.67
CA LEU A 318 18.22 -2.02 5.50
C LEU A 318 17.42 -0.94 6.23
N TYR A 319 16.18 -0.77 5.81
CA TYR A 319 15.17 -0.09 6.61
C TYR A 319 14.43 -1.13 7.45
N ARG A 320 14.24 -0.79 8.72
CA ARG A 320 13.51 -1.57 9.72
C ARG A 320 12.19 -0.88 10.06
N GLN A 321 11.37 -1.54 10.84
CA GLN A 321 10.23 -0.88 11.49
C GLN A 321 10.67 0.27 12.38
N SER A 322 9.71 1.14 12.71
CA SER A 322 9.89 2.18 13.71
C SER A 322 10.45 1.57 15.00
N PRO A 323 11.54 2.12 15.58
CA PRO A 323 11.97 1.75 16.92
C PRO A 323 11.04 2.26 18.03
N ASN A 324 10.11 3.17 17.71
CA ASN A 324 9.28 3.86 18.70
C ASN A 324 7.88 3.24 18.83
N PHE A 325 7.34 2.64 17.76
CA PHE A 325 6.04 1.96 17.78
C PHE A 325 6.04 0.70 16.92
N ASP A 326 5.13 -0.22 17.23
CA ASP A 326 4.93 -1.45 16.47
C ASP A 326 3.80 -1.28 15.44
N ALA A 327 4.17 -1.15 14.17
CA ALA A 327 3.21 -1.10 13.07
C ALA A 327 2.79 -2.50 12.57
N PHE A 328 3.43 -3.57 13.08
CA PHE A 328 3.28 -4.95 12.64
C PHE A 328 3.38 -5.93 13.83
N SER A 329 2.24 -6.42 14.33
CA SER A 329 2.21 -7.40 15.43
C SER A 329 3.13 -8.63 15.21
N HIS A 330 4.32 -8.66 15.82
CA HIS A 330 5.26 -9.79 15.82
C HIS A 330 6.17 -9.83 17.07
N THR A 331 6.97 -10.89 17.24
CA THR A 331 7.75 -11.15 18.48
C THR A 331 9.28 -11.02 18.36
N ARG A 332 9.81 -10.48 17.25
CA ARG A 332 11.27 -10.46 16.97
C ARG A 332 11.95 -9.17 17.46
N VAL A 333 13.25 -9.26 17.79
CA VAL A 333 14.08 -8.17 18.37
C VAL A 333 14.92 -7.43 17.31
N SER A 334 14.69 -7.71 16.02
CA SER A 334 15.25 -6.97 14.88
C SER A 334 14.27 -7.11 13.72
N ASN A 335 13.62 -6.00 13.36
CA ASN A 335 12.43 -6.01 12.51
C ASN A 335 12.77 -5.43 11.14
N ASP A 336 13.71 -6.05 10.45
CA ASP A 336 13.92 -5.75 9.03
C ASP A 336 12.58 -5.83 8.30
N LEU A 337 12.35 -4.91 7.37
CA LEU A 337 11.11 -4.90 6.62
C LEU A 337 11.15 -5.99 5.53
N PRO A 338 9.97 -6.47 5.09
CA PRO A 338 9.87 -7.22 3.85
C PRO A 338 10.56 -6.50 2.68
N TYR A 339 11.07 -7.26 1.71
CA TYR A 339 11.92 -6.69 0.66
C TYR A 339 11.23 -5.59 -0.12
N ASN A 340 9.99 -5.82 -0.54
CA ASN A 340 9.18 -4.83 -1.25
C ASN A 340 9.05 -3.50 -0.50
N GLN A 341 8.98 -3.53 0.83
CA GLN A 341 8.87 -2.31 1.63
C GLN A 341 10.16 -1.51 1.66
N ALA A 342 11.29 -2.19 1.91
CA ALA A 342 12.60 -1.55 1.90
C ALA A 342 13.00 -1.09 0.48
N LEU A 343 12.71 -1.90 -0.53
CA LEU A 343 13.04 -1.63 -1.94
C LEU A 343 12.21 -0.49 -2.52
N ALA A 344 10.94 -0.31 -2.15
CA ALA A 344 10.14 0.83 -2.60
C ALA A 344 10.81 2.16 -2.21
N PHE A 345 11.27 2.28 -0.96
CA PHE A 345 11.94 3.49 -0.51
C PHE A 345 13.36 3.62 -1.07
N ALA A 346 14.10 2.51 -1.18
CA ALA A 346 15.41 2.53 -1.84
C ALA A 346 15.33 2.95 -3.32
N ASN A 347 14.26 2.56 -4.02
CA ASN A 347 13.98 3.00 -5.38
C ASN A 347 13.74 4.51 -5.45
N LEU A 348 12.89 5.06 -4.57
CA LEU A 348 12.69 6.50 -4.44
C LEU A 348 14.02 7.25 -4.24
N LEU A 349 14.86 6.78 -3.31
CA LEU A 349 16.18 7.38 -3.06
C LEU A 349 17.10 7.30 -4.29
N MET A 350 17.05 6.22 -5.05
CA MET A 350 17.82 6.08 -6.30
C MET A 350 17.37 7.08 -7.37
N VAL A 351 16.05 7.23 -7.55
CA VAL A 351 15.50 8.20 -8.49
C VAL A 351 15.88 9.63 -8.08
N LEU A 352 15.76 9.98 -6.79
CA LEU A 352 16.16 11.28 -6.27
C LEU A 352 17.67 11.53 -6.42
N HIS A 353 18.50 10.52 -6.12
CA HIS A 353 19.94 10.60 -6.34
C HIS A 353 20.28 10.94 -7.80
N ALA A 354 19.60 10.31 -8.76
CA ALA A 354 19.81 10.58 -10.18
C ALA A 354 19.43 12.01 -10.61
N VAL A 355 18.70 12.75 -9.77
CA VAL A 355 18.33 14.16 -9.97
C VAL A 355 19.30 15.11 -9.26
N ASN A 356 19.69 14.79 -8.01
CA ASN A 356 20.38 15.73 -7.13
C ASN A 356 21.86 15.39 -6.84
N GLY A 357 22.32 14.19 -7.18
CA GLY A 357 23.67 13.71 -6.89
C GLY A 357 23.95 13.45 -5.40
N ASN A 358 22.94 13.40 -4.52
CA ASN A 358 23.11 13.23 -3.08
C ASN A 358 23.74 11.86 -2.77
N ALA A 359 24.96 11.87 -2.23
CA ALA A 359 25.73 10.66 -1.95
C ALA A 359 25.12 9.80 -0.83
N THR A 360 24.40 10.41 0.12
CA THR A 360 23.71 9.65 1.17
C THR A 360 22.58 8.83 0.56
N TYR A 361 21.80 9.39 -0.36
CA TYR A 361 20.71 8.66 -1.02
C TYR A 361 21.25 7.47 -1.82
N LEU A 362 22.37 7.66 -2.54
CA LEU A 362 23.07 6.57 -3.23
C LEU A 362 23.55 5.48 -2.26
N ASP A 363 24.22 5.87 -1.17
CA ASP A 363 24.74 4.93 -0.18
C ASP A 363 23.62 4.08 0.45
N ARG A 364 22.54 4.73 0.91
CA ARG A 364 21.37 4.07 1.48
C ARG A 364 20.74 3.10 0.49
N ALA A 365 20.38 3.59 -0.70
CA ALA A 365 19.70 2.81 -1.72
C ALA A 365 20.53 1.59 -2.18
N THR A 366 21.83 1.77 -2.45
CA THR A 366 22.70 0.68 -2.93
C THR A 366 22.99 -0.37 -1.86
N ARG A 367 23.00 0.01 -0.58
CA ARG A 367 23.15 -0.93 0.54
C ARG A 367 21.89 -1.81 0.71
N VAL A 368 20.70 -1.23 0.60
CA VAL A 368 19.43 -2.00 0.59
C VAL A 368 19.40 -2.94 -0.61
N ALA A 369 19.68 -2.43 -1.80
CA ALA A 369 19.69 -3.24 -3.01
C ALA A 369 20.69 -4.40 -2.93
N ARG A 370 21.89 -4.16 -2.37
CA ARG A 370 22.92 -5.21 -2.21
C ARG A 370 22.50 -6.26 -1.20
N TRP A 371 21.91 -5.84 -0.08
CA TRP A 371 21.35 -6.73 0.93
C TRP A 371 20.30 -7.67 0.32
N THR A 372 19.34 -7.14 -0.44
CA THR A 372 18.33 -7.98 -1.10
C THR A 372 18.92 -8.84 -2.21
N ARG A 373 19.81 -8.29 -3.06
CA ARG A 373 20.45 -9.05 -4.15
C ARG A 373 21.19 -10.28 -3.62
N ASN A 374 21.83 -10.16 -2.46
CA ASN A 374 22.59 -11.26 -1.86
C ASN A 374 21.71 -12.37 -1.28
N ASP A 375 20.40 -12.14 -1.07
CA ASP A 375 19.44 -13.16 -0.66
C ASP A 375 18.72 -13.84 -1.85
N LEU A 376 18.89 -13.31 -3.06
CA LEU A 376 18.34 -13.94 -4.26
C LEU A 376 18.99 -15.31 -4.50
N THR A 377 18.18 -16.36 -4.56
CA THR A 377 18.67 -17.72 -4.77
C THR A 377 18.53 -18.10 -6.24
N SER A 378 19.61 -18.58 -6.85
CA SER A 378 19.56 -19.13 -8.21
C SER A 378 18.99 -20.55 -8.20
N SER A 379 17.98 -20.79 -9.05
CA SER A 379 17.36 -22.09 -9.28
C SER A 379 17.22 -22.33 -10.78
N SER A 380 18.11 -23.16 -11.34
CA SER A 380 18.15 -23.46 -12.79
C SER A 380 18.26 -22.21 -13.68
N GLY A 381 19.06 -21.22 -13.26
CA GLY A 381 19.26 -19.98 -14.03
C GLY A 381 18.14 -18.94 -13.88
N ALA A 382 17.15 -19.19 -13.01
CA ALA A 382 16.14 -18.22 -12.58
C ALA A 382 16.40 -17.77 -11.14
N TYR A 383 15.98 -16.56 -10.76
CA TYR A 383 15.96 -16.17 -9.35
C TYR A 383 14.66 -16.56 -8.66
N VAL A 384 14.79 -17.09 -7.44
CA VAL A 384 13.70 -17.28 -6.50
C VAL A 384 14.08 -16.63 -5.18
N TRP A 385 13.13 -15.97 -4.56
CA TRP A 385 13.34 -15.30 -3.28
C TRP A 385 12.11 -15.39 -2.38
N ASN A 386 12.34 -15.17 -1.10
CA ASN A 386 11.28 -15.13 -0.10
C ASN A 386 10.77 -13.69 0.05
N TYR A 387 9.60 -13.51 0.64
CA TYR A 387 9.01 -12.21 0.93
C TYR A 387 9.88 -11.32 1.86
N ALA A 388 10.66 -11.95 2.74
CA ALA A 388 11.56 -11.30 3.68
C ALA A 388 12.64 -12.30 4.12
N THR A 389 13.75 -11.82 4.72
CA THR A 389 14.83 -12.70 5.23
C THR A 389 14.34 -13.73 6.25
N TYR A 390 13.36 -13.35 7.07
CA TYR A 390 12.80 -14.16 8.15
C TYR A 390 11.57 -14.97 7.72
N SER A 391 11.17 -14.89 6.45
CA SER A 391 10.03 -15.59 5.91
C SER A 391 10.48 -16.76 5.05
N THR A 392 9.77 -17.89 5.14
CA THR A 392 9.88 -18.99 4.17
C THR A 392 8.87 -18.87 3.04
N LYS A 393 7.91 -17.95 3.15
CA LYS A 393 6.92 -17.67 2.11
C LYS A 393 7.64 -17.03 0.92
N LYS A 394 7.47 -17.62 -0.26
CA LYS A 394 7.99 -17.09 -1.52
C LYS A 394 7.33 -15.77 -1.87
N GLU A 395 8.10 -14.92 -2.55
CA GLU A 395 7.55 -13.68 -3.08
C GLU A 395 6.42 -14.01 -4.06
N ASP A 396 5.34 -13.24 -3.97
CA ASP A 396 4.21 -13.39 -4.88
C ASP A 396 4.32 -12.43 -6.08
N LEU A 397 3.62 -12.78 -7.16
CA LEU A 397 3.64 -12.07 -8.43
C LEU A 397 3.29 -10.59 -8.26
N SER A 398 2.34 -10.26 -7.38
CA SER A 398 1.88 -8.90 -7.15
C SER A 398 2.97 -8.06 -6.52
N HIS A 399 3.48 -8.47 -5.36
CA HIS A 399 4.53 -7.78 -4.63
C HIS A 399 5.88 -7.79 -5.37
N GLY A 400 6.16 -8.85 -6.13
CA GLY A 400 7.32 -8.94 -7.01
C GLY A 400 7.41 -7.81 -8.04
N ASN A 401 6.31 -7.11 -8.37
CA ASN A 401 6.41 -5.90 -9.19
C ASN A 401 7.15 -4.75 -8.50
N VAL A 402 7.01 -4.62 -7.17
CA VAL A 402 7.69 -3.58 -6.39
C VAL A 402 9.19 -3.88 -6.36
N ASP A 403 9.54 -5.13 -6.08
CA ASP A 403 10.92 -5.61 -6.07
C ASP A 403 11.57 -5.40 -7.44
N LEU A 404 10.90 -5.86 -8.49
CA LEU A 404 11.41 -5.79 -9.85
C LEU A 404 11.53 -4.34 -10.33
N SER A 405 10.60 -3.45 -9.95
CA SER A 405 10.71 -2.02 -10.25
C SER A 405 12.01 -1.44 -9.67
N ALA A 406 12.38 -1.83 -8.45
CA ALA A 406 13.64 -1.41 -7.86
C ALA A 406 14.84 -2.05 -8.60
N PHE A 407 14.82 -3.37 -8.81
CA PHE A 407 15.93 -4.08 -9.47
C PHE A 407 16.27 -3.51 -10.85
N LEU A 408 15.24 -3.17 -11.63
CA LEU A 408 15.37 -2.52 -12.94
C LEU A 408 15.95 -1.11 -12.82
N GLU A 409 15.50 -0.30 -11.86
CA GLU A 409 16.04 1.05 -11.63
C GLU A 409 17.52 0.99 -11.24
N PHE A 410 17.90 0.07 -10.35
CA PHE A 410 19.30 -0.13 -9.97
C PHE A 410 20.16 -0.58 -11.16
N TYR A 411 19.68 -1.53 -11.98
CA TYR A 411 20.38 -1.94 -13.20
C TYR A 411 20.56 -0.77 -14.19
N ARG A 412 19.48 -0.04 -14.50
CA ARG A 412 19.51 1.11 -15.43
C ARG A 412 20.40 2.25 -14.93
N SER A 413 20.55 2.39 -13.62
CA SER A 413 21.48 3.33 -12.97
C SER A 413 22.93 2.80 -12.86
N SER A 414 23.22 1.63 -13.43
CA SER A 414 24.52 0.94 -13.32
C SER A 414 24.96 0.70 -11.88
N GLN A 415 24.00 0.40 -11.00
CA GLN A 415 24.21 0.13 -9.58
C GLN A 415 23.77 -1.29 -9.23
N VAL A 416 24.60 -2.01 -8.46
CA VAL A 416 24.29 -3.30 -7.79
C VAL A 416 23.91 -4.47 -8.69
N PHE A 417 22.87 -4.34 -9.51
CA PHE A 417 22.38 -5.36 -10.43
C PHE A 417 23.07 -5.28 -11.80
N THR A 418 23.19 -6.43 -12.44
CA THR A 418 23.92 -6.67 -13.68
C THR A 418 23.02 -7.29 -14.76
N ALA A 419 23.51 -7.36 -16.00
CA ALA A 419 22.77 -8.00 -17.10
C ALA A 419 22.50 -9.50 -16.84
N ALA A 420 23.40 -10.17 -16.11
CA ALA A 420 23.20 -11.56 -15.69
C ALA A 420 22.04 -11.68 -14.69
N ASP A 421 21.91 -10.73 -13.78
CA ASP A 421 20.80 -10.69 -12.82
C ASP A 421 19.46 -10.49 -13.54
N MET A 422 19.42 -9.57 -14.51
CA MET A 422 18.22 -9.32 -15.32
C MET A 422 17.81 -10.55 -16.16
N THR A 423 18.80 -11.27 -16.68
CA THR A 423 18.57 -12.56 -17.35
C THR A 423 17.94 -13.57 -16.40
N ALA A 424 18.41 -13.65 -15.15
CA ALA A 424 17.86 -14.55 -14.14
C ALA A 424 16.43 -14.17 -13.73
N LEU A 425 16.13 -12.88 -13.57
CA LEU A 425 14.76 -12.39 -13.28
C LEU A 425 13.80 -12.66 -14.43
N LYS A 426 14.25 -12.48 -15.68
CA LYS A 426 13.48 -12.88 -16.88
C LYS A 426 13.22 -14.38 -16.90
N ASN A 427 14.20 -15.21 -16.54
CA ASN A 427 14.01 -16.65 -16.42
C ASN A 427 13.05 -17.03 -15.28
N THR A 428 12.96 -16.24 -14.20
CA THR A 428 11.91 -16.42 -13.18
C THR A 428 10.52 -16.38 -13.83
N LEU A 429 10.24 -15.34 -14.61
CA LEU A 429 8.94 -15.23 -15.27
C LEU A 429 8.71 -16.33 -16.32
N LEU A 430 9.65 -16.49 -17.26
CA LEU A 430 9.45 -17.33 -18.44
C LEU A 430 9.73 -18.82 -18.22
N ALA A 431 10.64 -19.19 -17.32
CA ALA A 431 11.03 -20.59 -17.12
C ALA A 431 10.48 -21.21 -15.83
N LYS A 432 9.97 -20.40 -14.88
CA LYS A 432 9.37 -20.90 -13.63
C LYS A 432 7.88 -20.61 -13.55
N MET A 433 7.48 -19.37 -13.81
CA MET A 433 6.11 -18.93 -13.51
C MET A 433 5.14 -19.16 -14.66
N TRP A 434 5.58 -19.00 -15.90
CA TRP A 434 4.73 -19.17 -17.09
C TRP A 434 4.34 -20.63 -17.31
N ASN A 435 3.10 -20.85 -17.74
CA ASN A 435 2.53 -22.18 -18.03
C ASN A 435 2.90 -22.75 -19.42
N ASP A 436 3.91 -22.20 -20.09
CA ASP A 436 4.31 -22.56 -21.48
C ASP A 436 3.22 -22.39 -22.56
N SER A 437 2.08 -21.75 -22.24
CA SER A 437 1.02 -21.49 -23.22
C SER A 437 1.13 -20.10 -23.84
N THR A 438 1.32 -20.03 -25.15
CA THR A 438 1.34 -18.76 -25.89
C THR A 438 -0.06 -18.27 -26.30
N THR A 439 -1.07 -19.15 -26.27
CA THR A 439 -2.45 -18.83 -26.64
C THR A 439 -3.36 -18.59 -25.43
N ALA A 440 -3.02 -19.17 -24.28
CA ALA A 440 -3.67 -18.94 -23.00
C ALA A 440 -2.61 -18.76 -21.89
N PRO A 441 -1.77 -17.71 -21.98
CA PRO A 441 -0.70 -17.48 -21.01
C PRO A 441 -1.26 -17.26 -19.61
N ALA A 442 -0.71 -18.01 -18.66
CA ALA A 442 -0.96 -17.86 -17.24
C ALA A 442 0.35 -17.93 -16.46
N PHE A 443 0.37 -17.30 -15.29
CA PHE A 443 1.54 -17.22 -14.43
C PHE A 443 1.20 -17.72 -13.01
N SER A 444 2.11 -18.46 -12.40
CA SER A 444 1.98 -18.92 -11.02
C SER A 444 1.94 -17.75 -10.04
N LEU A 445 1.36 -17.97 -8.85
CA LEU A 445 1.30 -16.94 -7.82
C LEU A 445 2.70 -16.62 -7.29
N TYR A 446 3.55 -17.61 -7.07
CA TYR A 446 4.86 -17.43 -6.46
C TYR A 446 5.99 -17.52 -7.48
N VAL A 447 7.09 -16.82 -7.19
CA VAL A 447 8.28 -16.72 -8.06
C VAL A 447 9.01 -18.05 -8.27
N ASP A 448 8.73 -19.07 -7.47
CA ASP A 448 9.29 -20.42 -7.63
C ASP A 448 8.50 -21.32 -8.58
N GLY A 449 7.44 -20.81 -9.21
CA GLY A 449 6.56 -21.56 -10.10
C GLY A 449 5.37 -22.22 -9.41
N THR A 450 5.18 -21.98 -8.11
CA THR A 450 4.09 -22.60 -7.33
C THR A 450 2.91 -21.67 -7.08
N GLY A 451 1.78 -22.26 -6.67
CA GLY A 451 0.58 -21.53 -6.29
C GLY A 451 -0.26 -21.02 -7.47
N THR A 452 -1.57 -20.94 -7.24
CA THR A 452 -2.53 -20.43 -8.22
C THR A 452 -2.86 -18.97 -7.91
N ALA A 453 -2.73 -18.10 -8.90
CA ALA A 453 -3.12 -16.71 -8.78
C ALA A 453 -4.65 -16.59 -8.75
N ALA A 454 -5.23 -16.55 -7.56
CA ALA A 454 -6.66 -16.30 -7.39
C ALA A 454 -7.02 -14.86 -7.77
N ASN A 455 -8.30 -14.61 -8.06
CA ASN A 455 -8.87 -13.28 -8.27
C ASN A 455 -8.16 -12.42 -9.33
N GLY A 456 -7.53 -13.05 -10.33
CA GLY A 456 -6.86 -12.35 -11.43
C GLY A 456 -5.54 -11.68 -11.05
N VAL A 457 -4.90 -12.06 -9.94
CA VAL A 457 -3.58 -11.53 -9.55
C VAL A 457 -2.54 -11.73 -10.65
N ASP A 458 -2.65 -12.79 -11.46
CA ASP A 458 -1.74 -13.04 -12.58
C ASP A 458 -1.82 -11.98 -13.70
N TYR A 459 -2.78 -11.04 -13.65
CA TYR A 459 -2.80 -9.87 -14.53
C TYR A 459 -1.91 -8.71 -14.04
N TYR A 460 -1.42 -8.73 -12.80
CA TYR A 460 -0.59 -7.66 -12.25
C TYR A 460 0.87 -7.80 -12.73
N LEU A 461 1.11 -7.52 -14.01
CA LEU A 461 2.38 -7.79 -14.70
C LEU A 461 3.14 -6.53 -15.07
N HIS A 462 2.87 -5.39 -14.43
CA HIS A 462 3.39 -4.10 -14.89
C HIS A 462 4.91 -4.02 -14.85
N SER A 463 5.59 -4.35 -13.76
CA SER A 463 7.07 -4.34 -13.73
C SER A 463 7.65 -5.57 -14.40
N TRP A 464 6.94 -6.69 -14.37
CA TRP A 464 7.31 -7.90 -15.09
C TRP A 464 7.41 -7.66 -16.61
N LEU A 465 6.51 -6.85 -17.16
CA LEU A 465 6.49 -6.48 -18.58
C LEU A 465 7.74 -5.71 -19.01
N GLU A 466 8.39 -4.97 -18.11
CA GLU A 466 9.64 -4.25 -18.43
C GLU A 466 10.80 -5.21 -18.76
N LEU A 467 10.70 -6.50 -18.39
CA LEU A 467 11.67 -7.52 -18.81
C LEU A 467 11.65 -7.80 -20.32
N THR A 468 10.74 -7.18 -21.06
CA THR A 468 10.76 -7.16 -22.54
C THR A 468 12.05 -6.58 -23.11
N GLU A 469 12.81 -5.77 -22.35
CA GLU A 469 14.14 -5.30 -22.74
C GLU A 469 15.13 -6.46 -22.97
N TRP A 470 14.91 -7.62 -22.32
CA TRP A 470 15.74 -8.81 -22.49
C TRP A 470 15.08 -9.90 -23.34
N ASP A 471 13.76 -9.98 -23.33
CA ASP A 471 13.03 -11.00 -24.09
C ASP A 471 11.66 -10.49 -24.55
N PRO A 472 11.47 -10.20 -25.85
CA PRO A 472 10.20 -9.67 -26.39
C PRO A 472 9.05 -10.67 -26.25
N GLN A 473 9.32 -11.95 -25.96
CA GLN A 473 8.28 -12.93 -25.64
C GLN A 473 7.45 -12.49 -24.43
N VAL A 474 8.03 -11.78 -23.45
CA VAL A 474 7.29 -11.25 -22.30
C VAL A 474 6.14 -10.36 -22.77
N LYS A 475 6.41 -9.38 -23.63
CA LYS A 475 5.38 -8.48 -24.16
C LYS A 475 4.37 -9.20 -25.02
N ALA A 476 4.77 -10.21 -25.79
CA ALA A 476 3.85 -11.03 -26.57
C ALA A 476 2.86 -11.79 -25.66
N LEU A 477 3.34 -12.42 -24.59
CA LEU A 477 2.49 -13.17 -23.65
C LEU A 477 1.53 -12.24 -22.89
N VAL A 478 2.03 -11.12 -22.36
CA VAL A 478 1.19 -10.13 -21.67
C VAL A 478 0.18 -9.52 -22.63
N GLY A 479 0.59 -9.21 -23.86
CA GLY A 479 -0.30 -8.73 -24.92
C GLY A 479 -1.43 -9.71 -25.23
N THR A 480 -1.13 -11.00 -25.43
CA THR A 480 -2.16 -12.04 -25.63
C THR A 480 -3.16 -12.06 -24.47
N LYS A 481 -2.65 -12.00 -23.24
CA LYS A 481 -3.49 -12.00 -22.03
C LYS A 481 -4.40 -10.77 -21.96
N TYR A 482 -3.88 -9.61 -22.34
CA TYR A 482 -4.60 -8.33 -22.27
C TYR A 482 -5.47 -8.05 -23.50
N ALA A 483 -5.32 -8.76 -24.62
CA ALA A 483 -6.04 -8.48 -25.87
C ALA A 483 -7.57 -8.48 -25.71
N ASN A 484 -8.11 -9.48 -25.02
CA ASN A 484 -9.56 -9.63 -24.77
C ASN A 484 -9.96 -9.35 -23.31
N PHE A 485 -9.01 -9.01 -22.45
CA PHE A 485 -9.27 -8.67 -21.06
C PHE A 485 -9.75 -7.22 -20.92
N THR A 486 -10.69 -6.98 -19.99
CA THR A 486 -11.14 -5.65 -19.60
C THR A 486 -10.62 -5.35 -18.21
N GLY A 487 -9.65 -4.44 -18.10
CA GLY A 487 -9.11 -4.02 -16.83
C GLY A 487 -10.14 -3.23 -16.00
N THR A 488 -9.99 -3.29 -14.67
CA THR A 488 -10.93 -2.70 -13.71
C THR A 488 -10.26 -1.92 -12.57
N ASN A 489 -8.93 -1.84 -12.55
CA ASN A 489 -8.17 -1.21 -11.47
C ASN A 489 -6.86 -0.61 -11.99
N SER A 490 -6.17 0.13 -11.12
CA SER A 490 -4.96 0.86 -11.46
C SER A 490 -3.77 -0.03 -11.82
N SER A 491 -3.66 -1.24 -11.24
CA SER A 491 -2.64 -2.23 -11.64
C SER A 491 -2.80 -2.64 -13.11
N HIS A 492 -4.03 -2.84 -13.57
CA HIS A 492 -4.31 -3.12 -14.99
C HIS A 492 -4.01 -1.89 -15.86
N LEU A 493 -4.28 -0.68 -15.35
CA LEU A 493 -4.04 0.57 -16.08
C LEU A 493 -2.55 0.78 -16.37
N ILE A 494 -1.67 0.61 -15.36
CA ILE A 494 -0.22 0.71 -15.56
C ILE A 494 0.34 -0.44 -16.40
N THR A 495 -0.26 -1.63 -16.38
CA THR A 495 0.12 -2.67 -17.35
C THR A 495 -0.24 -2.26 -18.79
N LEU A 496 -1.43 -1.69 -19.00
CA LEU A 496 -1.83 -1.17 -20.31
C LEU A 496 -0.92 -0.03 -20.79
N SER A 497 -0.49 0.88 -19.92
CA SER A 497 0.44 1.95 -20.30
C SER A 497 1.79 1.38 -20.75
N ARG A 498 2.29 0.33 -20.10
CA ARG A 498 3.56 -0.32 -20.48
C ARG A 498 3.46 -1.21 -21.71
N LEU A 499 2.25 -1.64 -22.09
CA LEU A 499 2.03 -2.26 -23.40
C LEU A 499 2.13 -1.23 -24.54
N LEU A 500 1.90 0.07 -24.27
CA LEU A 500 2.10 1.16 -25.23
C LEU A 500 3.56 1.45 -25.51
N THR A 501 4.42 1.38 -24.48
CA THR A 501 5.83 1.76 -24.60
C THR A 501 6.53 0.81 -25.58
N ARG A 502 7.23 1.40 -26.57
CA ARG A 502 8.00 0.66 -27.57
C ARG A 502 9.33 0.18 -26.99
N GLU A 503 9.89 -0.85 -27.63
CA GLU A 503 11.27 -1.32 -27.41
C GLU A 503 12.29 -0.25 -27.78
#